data_AF-A0AAJ5YV09-F1
#
_entry.id   AF-A0AAJ5YV09-F1
#
_cell.length_a   1.000
_cell.length_b   1.000
_cell.length_c   1.000
_cell.angle_alpha   90.00
_cell.angle_beta   90.00
_cell.angle_gamma   90.00
#
_symmetry.space_group_name_H-M   'P 1'
#
loop_
_entity.id
_entity.type
_entity.pdbx_description
1 polymer ?
#
loop_
_entity_poly.entity_id
_entity_poly.type
_entity_poly.pdbx_seq_one_letter_code
_entity_poly.pdbx_strand_id
1 'polypeptide(L)'
;MSFLSSAFRPLGNTLHYLVGGNEMLITFQRAAAHEKPTVFFALVVGFVGPVAVLTVPRIRASYGWKPAERIPISYPLPEGPRKSVSGYDDE
;
A
#
# COMPACT_ATOMS: atom_id res chain seq x y z
N MET A 1 -15.78 -9.58 36.10
CA MET A 1 -15.20 -9.07 34.83
C MET A 1 -14.35 -10.17 34.18
N SER A 2 -14.93 -11.09 33.38
CA SER A 2 -14.15 -12.02 32.52
C SER A 2 -15.07 -12.80 31.57
N PHE A 3 -15.88 -12.11 30.76
CA PHE A 3 -16.70 -12.74 29.72
C PHE A 3 -16.35 -12.25 28.30
N LEU A 4 -15.40 -11.33 28.16
CA LEU A 4 -15.01 -10.74 26.87
C LEU A 4 -13.84 -11.45 26.16
N SER A 5 -13.17 -12.42 26.81
CA SER A 5 -11.95 -13.05 26.24
C SER A 5 -12.22 -14.33 25.44
N SER A 6 -13.44 -14.87 25.42
CA SER A 6 -13.75 -16.12 24.70
C SER A 6 -14.05 -15.92 23.21
N ALA A 7 -14.52 -14.74 22.80
CA ALA A 7 -14.94 -14.46 21.42
C ALA A 7 -13.76 -14.38 20.43
N PHE A 8 -12.54 -14.11 20.90
CA PHE A 8 -11.35 -13.95 20.05
C PHE A 8 -10.34 -15.11 20.14
N ARG A 9 -10.64 -16.17 20.91
CA ARG A 9 -9.82 -17.38 21.00
C ARG A 9 -9.67 -18.17 19.69
N PRO A 10 -10.68 -18.28 18.78
CA PRO A 10 -10.48 -19.05 17.56
C PRO A 10 -9.52 -18.35 16.58
N LEU A 11 -9.43 -17.02 16.61
CA LEU A 11 -8.51 -16.25 15.76
C LEU A 11 -7.05 -16.45 16.18
N GLY A 12 -6.76 -16.47 17.48
CA GLY A 12 -5.40 -16.68 17.99
C GLY A 12 -4.83 -18.06 17.66
N ASN A 13 -5.63 -19.11 17.84
CA ASN A 13 -5.19 -20.47 17.52
C ASN A 13 -5.08 -20.68 16.01
N THR A 14 -6.00 -20.14 15.21
CA THR A 14 -5.94 -20.25 13.73
C THR A 14 -4.73 -19.50 13.16
N LEU A 15 -4.39 -18.34 13.73
CA LEU A 15 -3.14 -17.63 13.42
C LEU A 15 -1.90 -18.42 13.85
N HIS A 16 -1.94 -19.09 15.00
CA HIS A 16 -0.85 -19.96 15.45
C HIS A 16 -0.69 -21.20 14.55
N TYR A 17 -1.76 -21.79 14.02
CA TYR A 17 -1.67 -22.84 12.99
C TYR A 17 -1.24 -22.31 11.61
N LEU A 18 -1.50 -21.03 11.31
CA LEU A 18 -1.03 -20.33 10.12
C LEU A 18 0.42 -19.82 10.22
N VAL A 19 1.00 -19.72 11.42
CA VAL A 19 2.35 -19.14 11.62
C VAL A 19 3.32 -20.12 12.30
N GLY A 20 2.83 -21.12 13.04
CA GLY A 20 3.64 -22.10 13.77
C GLY A 20 3.35 -23.54 13.32
N GLY A 21 4.07 -24.03 12.31
CA GLY A 21 4.00 -25.42 11.86
C GLY A 21 4.24 -25.59 10.36
N ASN A 22 5.49 -25.57 9.94
CA ASN A 22 5.91 -25.39 8.55
C ASN A 22 5.45 -26.53 7.60
N GLU A 23 5.19 -27.73 8.11
CA GLU A 23 4.75 -28.90 7.33
C GLU A 23 3.23 -28.94 7.08
N MET A 24 2.43 -28.47 8.05
CA MET A 24 0.97 -28.52 7.98
C MET A 24 0.41 -27.41 7.06
N LEU A 25 1.08 -26.26 7.07
CA LEU A 25 0.69 -25.08 6.31
C LEU A 25 0.76 -25.28 4.79
N ILE A 26 1.79 -25.96 4.30
CA ILE A 26 1.93 -26.27 2.87
C ILE A 26 0.81 -27.21 2.42
N THR A 27 0.48 -28.21 3.26
CA THR A 27 -0.60 -29.16 2.98
C THR A 27 -1.97 -28.48 2.98
N PHE A 28 -2.22 -27.58 3.94
CA PHE A 28 -3.46 -26.80 4.00
C PHE A 28 -3.62 -25.84 2.82
N GLN A 29 -2.56 -25.12 2.45
CA GLN A 29 -2.59 -24.21 1.28
C GLN A 29 -2.81 -25.00 -0.02
N ARG A 30 -2.18 -26.17 -0.14
CA ARG A 30 -2.43 -27.08 -1.26
C ARG A 30 -3.89 -27.53 -1.30
N ALA A 31 -4.47 -27.96 -0.18
CA ALA A 31 -5.88 -28.36 -0.12
C ALA A 31 -6.81 -27.19 -0.49
N ALA A 32 -6.58 -26.00 0.08
CA ALA A 32 -7.36 -24.80 -0.21
C ALA A 32 -7.30 -24.39 -1.70
N ALA A 33 -6.13 -24.52 -2.33
CA ALA A 33 -5.95 -24.24 -3.74
C ALA A 33 -6.69 -25.22 -4.67
N HIS A 34 -6.86 -26.48 -4.26
CA HIS A 34 -7.58 -27.49 -5.05
C HIS A 34 -9.09 -27.48 -4.79
N GLU A 35 -9.54 -27.32 -3.54
CA GLU A 35 -10.96 -27.34 -3.17
C GLU A 35 -11.70 -26.06 -3.59
N LYS A 36 -11.06 -24.90 -3.44
CA LYS A 36 -11.67 -23.58 -3.69
C LYS A 36 -10.68 -22.63 -4.39
N PRO A 37 -10.28 -22.94 -5.64
CA PRO A 37 -9.23 -22.21 -6.36
C PRO A 37 -9.52 -20.72 -6.46
N THR A 38 -10.76 -20.35 -6.78
CA THR A 38 -11.14 -18.95 -7.02
C THR A 38 -10.91 -18.07 -5.80
N VAL A 39 -11.31 -18.52 -4.61
CA VAL A 39 -11.17 -17.74 -3.37
C VAL A 39 -9.70 -17.64 -2.98
N PHE A 40 -8.96 -18.74 -3.10
CA PHE A 40 -7.54 -18.78 -2.78
C PHE A 40 -6.72 -17.81 -3.64
N PHE A 41 -6.85 -17.89 -4.97
CA PHE A 41 -6.09 -17.04 -5.88
C PHE A 41 -6.55 -15.58 -5.83
N ALA A 42 -7.84 -15.30 -5.60
CA ALA A 42 -8.32 -13.93 -5.40
C ALA A 42 -7.65 -13.25 -4.19
N LEU A 43 -7.49 -13.98 -3.08
CA LEU A 43 -6.80 -13.46 -1.89
C LEU A 43 -5.31 -13.26 -2.15
N VAL A 44 -4.64 -14.20 -2.82
CA VAL A 44 -3.22 -14.08 -3.16
C VAL A 44 -2.98 -12.87 -4.06
N VAL A 45 -3.71 -12.74 -5.17
CA VAL A 45 -3.57 -11.62 -6.10
C VAL A 45 -3.97 -10.30 -5.43
N GLY A 46 -5.02 -10.31 -4.61
CA GLY A 46 -5.43 -9.15 -3.83
C GLY A 46 -4.36 -8.68 -2.84
N PHE A 47 -3.59 -9.60 -2.24
CA PHE A 47 -2.51 -9.27 -1.31
C PHE A 47 -1.21 -8.86 -2.01
N VAL A 48 -0.94 -9.41 -3.21
CA VAL A 48 0.23 -9.03 -4.02
C VAL A 48 0.24 -7.53 -4.32
N GLY A 49 -0.92 -6.91 -4.57
CA GLY A 49 -1.03 -5.46 -4.84
C GLY A 49 -0.48 -4.58 -3.70
N PRO A 50 -1.04 -4.64 -2.47
CA PRO A 50 -0.53 -3.91 -1.32
C PRO A 50 0.95 -4.18 -1.02
N VAL A 51 1.39 -5.43 -1.13
CA VAL A 51 2.81 -5.78 -0.93
C VAL A 51 3.69 -5.10 -1.97
N ALA A 52 3.29 -5.10 -3.24
CA ALA A 52 4.01 -4.42 -4.30
C ALA A 52 4.07 -2.90 -4.06
N VAL A 53 2.97 -2.26 -3.63
CA VAL A 53 2.96 -0.82 -3.31
C VAL A 53 3.96 -0.47 -2.21
N LEU A 54 4.16 -1.34 -1.22
CA LEU A 54 5.11 -1.09 -0.13
C LEU A 54 6.57 -1.39 -0.51
N THR A 55 6.79 -2.37 -1.39
CA THR A 55 8.14 -2.87 -1.71
C THR A 55 8.74 -2.23 -2.96
N VAL A 56 7.96 -2.10 -4.03
CA VAL A 56 8.41 -1.64 -5.34
C VAL A 56 8.97 -0.21 -5.32
N PRO A 57 8.37 0.79 -4.62
CA PRO A 57 8.92 2.15 -4.63
C PRO A 57 10.33 2.24 -4.06
N ARG A 58 10.66 1.44 -3.03
CA ARG A 58 12.00 1.42 -2.44
C ARG A 58 13.03 0.83 -3.41
N ILE A 59 12.69 -0.28 -4.04
CA ILE A 59 13.54 -0.94 -5.05
C ILE A 59 13.72 -0.02 -6.26
N ARG A 60 12.65 0.64 -6.71
CA ARG A 60 12.70 1.58 -7.83
C ARG A 60 13.58 2.79 -7.52
N ALA A 61 13.50 3.33 -6.30
CA ALA A 61 14.33 4.45 -5.86
C ALA A 61 15.82 4.08 -5.79
N SER A 62 16.18 2.85 -5.40
CA SER A 62 17.59 2.42 -5.41
C SER A 62 18.21 2.33 -6.81
N TYR A 63 17.38 2.18 -7.86
CA TYR A 63 17.84 2.24 -9.25
C TYR A 63 17.94 3.66 -9.81
N GLY A 64 17.86 4.70 -8.97
CA GLY A 64 18.04 6.09 -9.38
C GLY A 64 16.80 6.74 -9.99
N TRP A 65 15.64 6.07 -9.94
CA TRP A 65 14.39 6.67 -10.37
C TRP A 65 13.96 7.78 -9.41
N LYS A 66 13.64 8.96 -9.96
CA LYS A 66 13.10 10.11 -9.22
C LYS A 66 11.65 10.37 -9.63
N PRO A 67 10.76 10.75 -8.70
CA PRO A 67 9.42 11.24 -9.04
C PRO A 67 9.51 12.45 -9.98
N ALA A 68 8.53 12.56 -10.89
CA ALA A 68 8.40 13.75 -11.71
C ALA A 68 8.02 14.96 -10.81
N GLU A 69 8.57 16.13 -11.15
CA GLU A 69 8.20 17.38 -10.49
C GLU A 69 6.72 17.69 -10.71
N ARG A 70 6.08 18.35 -9.75
CA ARG A 70 4.65 18.67 -9.85
C ARG A 70 4.44 19.74 -10.91
N ILE A 71 3.61 19.43 -11.90
CA ILE A 71 3.20 20.40 -12.92
C ILE A 71 2.44 21.54 -12.23
N PRO A 72 2.73 22.82 -12.55
CA PRO A 72 1.98 23.94 -12.01
C PRO A 72 0.53 23.86 -12.46
N ILE A 73 -0.39 23.85 -11.49
CA ILE A 73 -1.85 23.86 -11.73
C ILE A 73 -2.40 25.28 -11.90
N SER A 74 -1.60 26.27 -11.53
CA SER A 74 -1.96 27.69 -11.52
C SER A 74 -0.79 28.50 -12.06
N TYR A 75 -1.08 29.76 -12.44
CA TYR A 75 -0.02 30.70 -12.79
C TYR A 75 0.98 30.81 -11.62
N PRO A 76 2.29 30.63 -11.85
CA PRO A 76 3.29 30.74 -10.81
C PRO A 76 3.40 32.20 -10.38
N LEU A 77 2.75 32.55 -9.28
CA LEU A 77 2.86 33.89 -8.71
C LEU A 77 4.20 34.01 -8.00
N PRO A 78 5.06 34.97 -8.36
CA PRO A 78 6.31 35.19 -7.65
C PRO A 78 6.03 35.58 -6.20
N GLU A 79 6.80 35.02 -5.28
CA GLU A 79 6.76 35.41 -3.88
C GLU A 79 7.50 36.74 -3.71
N GLY A 80 6.79 37.78 -3.25
CA GLY A 80 7.42 39.06 -2.94
C GLY A 80 6.49 40.27 -3.00
N PRO A 81 6.96 41.43 -2.53
CA PRO A 81 6.23 42.68 -2.64
C PRO A 81 6.12 43.12 -4.11
N ARG A 82 5.03 43.82 -4.42
CA ARG A 82 4.84 44.41 -5.74
C ARG A 82 5.97 45.40 -6.04
N LYS A 83 6.53 45.34 -7.24
CA LYS A 83 7.46 46.33 -7.76
C LYS A 83 6.67 47.40 -8.50
N SER A 84 6.98 48.68 -8.30
CA SER A 84 6.44 49.75 -9.14
C SER A 84 6.96 49.55 -10.57
N VAL A 85 6.05 49.54 -11.53
CA VAL A 85 6.34 49.42 -12.96
C VAL A 85 5.87 50.70 -13.65
N SER A 86 6.58 51.16 -14.69
CA SER A 86 6.21 52.30 -15.53
C SER A 86 6.49 51.97 -17.00
N GLY A 87 5.83 52.69 -17.93
CA GLY A 87 6.14 52.60 -19.37
C GLY A 87 4.96 52.27 -20.30
N TYR A 88 3.77 51.99 -19.75
CA TYR A 88 2.51 51.82 -20.49
C TYR A 88 1.38 52.61 -19.83
N ASP A 89 1.71 53.77 -19.27
CA ASP A 89 0.73 54.67 -18.66
C ASP A 89 -0.05 55.41 -19.77
N ASP A 90 -1.37 55.53 -19.62
CA ASP A 90 -2.23 56.24 -20.59
C ASP A 90 -1.90 57.75 -20.56
N GLU A 91 -1.79 58.40 -21.73
CA GLU A 91 -1.53 59.85 -21.88
C GLU A 91 -2.64 60.74 -21.29
#